data_AF-A0A9D5HF80-F1
#
_entry.id   AF-A0A9D5HF80-F1
#
_cell.length_a   1.000
_cell.length_b   1.000
_cell.length_c   1.000
_cell.angle_alpha   90.00
_cell.angle_beta   90.00
_cell.angle_gamma   90.00
#
_symmetry.space_group_name_H-M   'P 1'
#
loop_
_entity.id
_entity.type
_entity.pdbx_description
1 polymer ?
#
loop_
_entity_poly.entity_id
_entity_poly.type
_entity_poly.pdbx_seq_one_letter_code
_entity_poly.pdbx_strand_id
1 'polypeptide(L)'
;MNPQSERPQFNPVRQPPAGARAEAAEESLAFLLIVVGIIALVITVLLSAMSMTNGTFSILHQVPEGHVGVYWRGGALLDTITDPGFHLKLPLITHFEPIQVTLQTDEVKDIPCGTKGGVMISFDKIEVVNRLRKDHVYDTLLNYGVNYDKTWIYDKIHHEINQFCSSHSLQQVYIDMFDQIDEKMKEAIQIDCTRYAPGIEIIGVRVTKPNIPSSIKRNFELMEEERTKALIAIEKQKVAEKEAETQKKVALAEAEKNSQVSKILMEQKLMEKNSVKRQEEIENEIFMSREKSLADASFYRLMKEAEANKLKLTPQFLELKFIEAIAYNSKIYFGDKNNGCQHHQEESRDGAGLAKEDRRHGDKGDNGEAEEGGTKAQGGNKHGHNTGEWKPSTKGRILRCSGNAWDDKRGTSLAHGDGAPRWWFHAYAA
;
A
#
# COMPACT_ATOMS: atom_id res chain seq x y z
N MET A 1 43.61 -149.88 -65.65
CA MET A 1 44.01 -149.39 -66.99
C MET A 1 44.58 -147.98 -66.83
N ASN A 2 45.48 -147.58 -67.71
CA ASN A 2 46.12 -146.26 -67.86
C ASN A 2 46.13 -145.96 -69.40
N PRO A 3 46.46 -144.76 -69.94
CA PRO A 3 46.68 -143.42 -69.35
C PRO A 3 45.34 -142.61 -69.36
N GLN A 4 45.20 -141.28 -69.28
CA GLN A 4 46.08 -140.08 -69.30
C GLN A 4 45.73 -139.12 -68.13
N SER A 5 46.54 -138.12 -67.71
CA SER A 5 47.72 -137.42 -68.27
C SER A 5 47.46 -136.25 -69.23
N GLU A 6 47.08 -135.09 -68.69
CA GLU A 6 47.39 -133.78 -69.27
C GLU A 6 47.59 -132.68 -68.19
N ARG A 7 48.44 -131.70 -68.50
CA ARG A 7 48.85 -130.51 -67.73
C ARG A 7 49.55 -129.55 -68.71
N PRO A 8 49.75 -128.25 -68.39
CA PRO A 8 49.11 -127.41 -67.39
C PRO A 8 48.54 -126.11 -68.01
N GLN A 9 48.03 -125.20 -67.18
CA GLN A 9 48.45 -123.79 -67.22
C GLN A 9 48.30 -123.16 -65.82
N PHE A 10 49.10 -122.14 -65.53
CA PHE A 10 49.19 -121.47 -64.22
C PHE A 10 49.07 -119.97 -64.46
N ASN A 11 48.07 -119.32 -63.89
CA ASN A 11 47.74 -117.92 -64.20
C ASN A 11 47.58 -117.10 -62.90
N PRO A 12 48.52 -116.20 -62.56
CA PRO A 12 48.41 -115.34 -61.39
C PRO A 12 47.62 -114.06 -61.71
N VAL A 13 46.81 -113.54 -60.78
CA VAL A 13 46.54 -112.09 -60.70
C VAL A 13 45.92 -111.66 -59.34
N ARG A 14 46.50 -110.60 -58.79
CA ARG A 14 46.00 -109.57 -57.83
C ARG A 14 44.99 -109.93 -56.72
N GLN A 15 45.41 -109.61 -55.50
CA GLN A 15 44.53 -109.11 -54.43
C GLN A 15 43.88 -107.76 -54.85
N PRO A 16 42.60 -107.49 -54.52
CA PRO A 16 42.05 -106.14 -54.56
C PRO A 16 42.52 -105.30 -53.34
N PRO A 17 42.63 -103.96 -53.47
CA PRO A 17 43.22 -103.12 -52.42
C PRO A 17 42.26 -102.75 -51.28
N ALA A 18 42.81 -102.57 -50.09
CA ALA A 18 42.16 -101.78 -49.04
C ALA A 18 42.33 -100.29 -49.35
N GLY A 19 41.24 -99.51 -49.35
CA GLY A 19 41.29 -98.06 -49.56
C GLY A 19 39.92 -97.40 -49.82
N ALA A 20 39.11 -98.01 -50.69
CA ALA A 20 37.85 -97.42 -51.21
C ALA A 20 36.65 -97.44 -50.22
N ARG A 21 36.86 -97.00 -48.97
CA ARG A 21 35.80 -96.80 -47.96
C ARG A 21 35.94 -95.54 -47.09
N ALA A 22 37.06 -94.82 -47.17
CA ALA A 22 37.26 -93.57 -46.40
C ALA A 22 36.73 -92.33 -47.14
N GLU A 23 37.14 -92.14 -48.40
CA GLU A 23 36.97 -90.88 -49.14
C GLU A 23 35.49 -90.48 -49.34
N ALA A 24 34.59 -91.45 -49.55
CA ALA A 24 33.15 -91.20 -49.70
C ALA A 24 32.45 -90.74 -48.41
N ALA A 25 33.06 -90.95 -47.23
CA ALA A 25 32.52 -90.49 -45.94
C ALA A 25 32.90 -89.03 -45.64
N GLU A 26 34.07 -88.57 -46.11
CA GLU A 26 34.56 -87.20 -45.89
C GLU A 26 33.73 -86.17 -46.67
N GLU A 27 33.52 -86.36 -47.98
CA GLU A 27 32.75 -85.40 -48.79
C GLU A 27 31.28 -85.33 -48.37
N SER A 28 30.68 -86.46 -47.97
CA SER A 28 29.29 -86.50 -47.52
C SER A 28 29.10 -85.82 -46.15
N LEU A 29 30.06 -85.92 -45.24
CA LEU A 29 30.09 -85.12 -44.01
C LEU A 29 30.32 -83.62 -44.29
N ALA A 30 31.26 -83.28 -45.18
CA ALA A 30 31.56 -81.90 -45.53
C ALA A 30 30.33 -81.18 -46.13
N PHE A 31 29.61 -81.83 -47.06
CA PHE A 31 28.40 -81.27 -47.64
C PHE A 31 27.28 -81.09 -46.59
N LEU A 32 27.12 -82.05 -45.68
CA LEU A 32 26.12 -81.97 -44.60
C LEU A 32 26.45 -80.84 -43.61
N LEU A 33 27.72 -80.65 -43.25
CA LEU A 33 28.17 -79.53 -42.40
C LEU A 33 27.97 -78.17 -43.07
N ILE A 34 28.21 -78.05 -44.38
CA ILE A 34 27.94 -76.83 -45.15
C ILE A 34 26.43 -76.52 -45.15
N VAL A 35 25.58 -77.51 -45.42
CA VAL A 35 24.11 -77.34 -45.40
C VAL A 35 23.60 -76.96 -44.01
N VAL A 36 24.08 -77.61 -42.95
CA VAL A 36 23.74 -77.25 -41.55
C VAL A 36 24.25 -75.85 -41.20
N GLY A 37 25.44 -75.46 -41.65
CA GLY A 37 25.99 -74.11 -41.46
C GLY A 37 25.17 -73.03 -42.16
N ILE A 38 24.70 -73.27 -43.39
CA ILE A 38 23.81 -72.36 -44.12
C ILE A 38 22.45 -72.27 -43.42
N ILE A 39 21.87 -73.39 -42.98
CA ILE A 39 20.60 -73.41 -42.22
C ILE A 39 20.75 -72.64 -40.91
N ALA A 40 21.82 -72.85 -40.16
CA ALA A 40 22.11 -72.11 -38.92
C ALA A 40 22.27 -70.60 -39.19
N LEU A 41 22.99 -70.22 -40.26
CA LEU A 41 23.14 -68.82 -40.64
C LEU A 41 21.79 -68.19 -41.00
N VAL A 42 20.96 -68.85 -41.81
CA VAL A 42 19.59 -68.39 -42.13
C VAL A 42 18.72 -68.25 -40.88
N ILE A 43 18.80 -69.20 -39.94
CA ILE A 43 18.08 -69.13 -38.66
C ILE A 43 18.57 -67.95 -37.80
N THR A 44 19.87 -67.73 -37.69
CA THR A 44 20.41 -66.57 -36.93
C THR A 44 20.03 -65.23 -37.58
N VAL A 45 20.03 -65.14 -38.91
CA VAL A 45 19.56 -63.95 -39.64
C VAL A 45 18.07 -63.71 -39.36
N LEU A 46 17.22 -64.74 -39.44
CA LEU A 46 15.79 -64.62 -39.11
C LEU A 46 15.55 -64.19 -37.65
N LEU A 47 16.24 -64.80 -36.68
CA LEU A 47 16.14 -64.42 -35.26
C LEU A 47 16.62 -62.98 -35.00
N SER A 48 17.69 -62.55 -35.68
CA SER A 48 18.17 -61.16 -35.60
C SER A 48 17.18 -60.16 -36.21
N ALA A 49 16.53 -60.52 -37.32
CA ALA A 49 15.52 -59.69 -37.97
C ALA A 49 14.25 -59.56 -37.10
N MET A 50 13.80 -60.64 -36.44
CA MET A 50 12.71 -60.57 -35.46
C MET A 50 13.05 -59.69 -34.26
N SER A 51 14.32 -59.69 -33.83
CA SER A 51 14.82 -58.83 -32.74
C SER A 51 14.84 -57.34 -33.09
N MET A 52 14.74 -56.97 -34.37
CA MET A 52 14.60 -55.58 -34.83
C MET A 52 13.13 -55.10 -34.90
N THR A 53 12.14 -55.97 -34.65
CA THR A 53 10.72 -55.56 -34.62
C THR A 53 10.27 -55.15 -33.23
N ASN A 54 10.10 -53.84 -33.02
CA ASN A 54 9.75 -53.25 -31.73
C ASN A 54 8.35 -53.68 -31.24
N GLY A 55 8.30 -54.47 -30.17
CA GLY A 55 7.18 -54.54 -29.21
C GLY A 55 5.85 -55.21 -29.64
N THR A 56 5.64 -55.52 -30.92
CA THR A 56 4.33 -55.99 -31.42
C THR A 56 3.98 -57.45 -31.11
N PHE A 57 4.96 -58.27 -30.70
CA PHE A 57 4.79 -59.71 -30.46
C PHE A 57 4.61 -60.11 -28.97
N SER A 58 4.57 -59.16 -28.04
CA SER A 58 4.39 -59.48 -26.61
C SER A 58 2.95 -59.92 -26.29
N ILE A 59 2.78 -61.17 -25.83
CA ILE A 59 1.47 -61.69 -25.39
C ILE A 59 1.08 -61.06 -24.05
N LEU A 60 2.02 -61.00 -23.10
CA LEU A 60 1.85 -60.32 -21.82
C LEU A 60 2.22 -58.84 -21.96
N HIS A 61 1.42 -57.97 -21.38
CA HIS A 61 1.74 -56.54 -21.21
C HIS A 61 1.20 -56.04 -19.87
N GLN A 62 1.53 -54.80 -19.52
CA GLN A 62 1.12 -54.16 -18.27
C GLN A 62 0.42 -52.84 -18.55
N VAL A 63 -0.77 -52.65 -17.97
CA VAL A 63 -1.43 -51.34 -17.83
C VAL A 63 -0.84 -50.68 -16.59
N PRO A 64 -0.17 -49.51 -16.72
CA PRO A 64 0.37 -48.80 -15.57
C PRO A 64 -0.76 -48.19 -14.71
N GLU A 65 -0.44 -47.88 -13.45
CA GLU A 65 -1.38 -47.21 -12.55
C GLU A 65 -1.82 -45.85 -13.11
N GLY A 66 -3.05 -45.45 -12.77
CA GLY A 66 -3.66 -44.22 -13.28
C GLY A 66 -4.05 -44.24 -14.77
N HIS A 67 -3.87 -45.36 -15.45
CA HIS A 67 -4.30 -45.58 -16.84
C HIS A 67 -5.38 -46.67 -16.89
N VAL A 68 -6.02 -46.80 -18.05
CA VAL A 68 -6.85 -47.94 -18.41
C VAL A 68 -6.38 -48.53 -19.73
N GLY A 69 -6.45 -49.85 -19.85
CA GLY A 69 -6.10 -50.55 -21.08
C GLY A 69 -7.26 -50.58 -22.05
N VAL A 70 -7.03 -50.10 -23.26
CA VAL A 70 -8.00 -50.10 -24.35
C VAL A 70 -7.46 -50.91 -25.52
N TYR A 71 -8.33 -51.69 -26.16
CA TYR A 71 -7.95 -52.67 -27.18
C TYR A 71 -8.73 -52.47 -28.47
N TRP A 72 -8.05 -52.68 -29.60
CA TRP A 72 -8.67 -52.75 -30.92
C TRP A 72 -8.42 -54.12 -31.53
N ARG A 73 -9.47 -54.84 -31.92
CA ARG A 73 -9.39 -56.17 -32.53
C ARG A 73 -9.69 -56.06 -34.02
N GLY A 74 -8.68 -56.23 -34.87
CA GLY A 74 -8.84 -56.10 -36.32
C GLY A 74 -9.33 -54.72 -36.78
N GLY A 75 -9.02 -53.66 -36.02
CA GLY A 75 -9.44 -52.29 -36.28
C GLY A 75 -10.71 -51.83 -35.53
N ALA A 76 -11.54 -52.76 -35.03
CA ALA A 76 -12.70 -52.40 -34.20
C ALA A 76 -12.30 -52.19 -32.74
N LEU A 77 -12.71 -51.07 -32.14
CA LEU A 77 -12.58 -50.79 -30.70
C LEU A 77 -13.38 -51.83 -29.89
N LEU A 78 -12.79 -52.34 -28.82
CA LEU A 78 -13.46 -53.26 -27.89
C LEU A 78 -14.23 -52.48 -26.81
N ASP A 79 -15.40 -53.00 -26.43
CA ASP A 79 -16.28 -52.45 -25.37
C ASP A 79 -15.67 -52.53 -23.96
N THR A 80 -14.79 -53.50 -23.77
CA THR A 80 -14.26 -53.93 -22.48
C THR A 80 -12.91 -53.27 -22.20
N ILE A 81 -12.96 -52.25 -21.35
CA ILE A 81 -11.79 -51.53 -20.80
C ILE A 81 -11.20 -52.36 -19.65
N THR A 82 -9.86 -52.46 -19.56
CA THR A 82 -9.19 -53.14 -18.43
C THR A 82 -8.55 -52.16 -17.43
N ASP A 83 -8.73 -52.39 -16.14
CA ASP A 83 -8.02 -51.69 -15.05
C ASP A 83 -6.50 -51.94 -15.05
N PRO A 84 -5.71 -51.15 -14.27
CA PRO A 84 -4.27 -51.38 -14.05
C PRO A 84 -3.90 -52.82 -13.69
N GLY A 85 -2.72 -53.25 -14.13
CA GLY A 85 -2.20 -54.60 -13.87
C GLY A 85 -1.67 -55.31 -15.12
N PHE A 86 -1.42 -56.62 -15.00
CA PHE A 86 -0.91 -57.46 -16.08
C PHE A 86 -2.05 -58.11 -16.88
N HIS A 87 -2.03 -57.91 -18.20
CA HIS A 87 -3.07 -58.38 -19.11
C HIS A 87 -2.50 -59.12 -20.32
N LEU A 88 -3.31 -60.02 -20.89
CA LEU A 88 -2.93 -60.82 -22.06
C LEU A 88 -3.57 -60.24 -23.32
N LYS A 89 -2.75 -59.88 -24.32
CA LYS A 89 -3.18 -59.45 -25.65
C LYS A 89 -2.84 -60.51 -26.69
N LEU A 90 -3.63 -60.59 -27.77
CA LEU A 90 -3.36 -61.49 -28.89
C LEU A 90 -2.39 -60.81 -29.88
N PRO A 91 -1.17 -61.32 -30.08
CA PRO A 91 -0.25 -60.75 -31.08
C PRO A 91 -0.88 -60.82 -32.48
N LEU A 92 -0.44 -59.91 -33.36
CA LEU A 92 -1.00 -59.63 -34.70
C LEU A 92 -2.46 -59.12 -34.75
N ILE A 93 -3.36 -59.58 -33.87
CA ILE A 93 -4.80 -59.35 -34.01
C ILE A 93 -5.32 -58.20 -33.13
N THR A 94 -4.75 -58.01 -31.93
CA THR A 94 -5.18 -56.93 -31.01
C THR A 94 -4.10 -55.87 -30.84
N HIS A 95 -4.45 -54.61 -31.15
CA HIS A 95 -3.73 -53.44 -30.67
C HIS A 95 -4.07 -53.15 -29.21
N PHE A 96 -3.16 -52.51 -28.49
CA PHE A 96 -3.32 -52.08 -27.10
C PHE A 96 -2.79 -50.65 -26.97
N GLU A 97 -3.58 -49.76 -26.38
CA GLU A 97 -3.17 -48.40 -26.02
C GLU A 97 -3.47 -48.15 -24.52
N PRO A 98 -2.50 -47.65 -23.73
CA PRO A 98 -2.73 -47.23 -22.35
C PRO A 98 -3.28 -45.80 -22.30
N ILE A 99 -4.57 -45.65 -22.00
CA ILE A 99 -5.23 -44.34 -21.94
C ILE A 99 -5.19 -43.82 -20.51
N GLN A 100 -4.64 -42.62 -20.31
CA GLN A 100 -4.52 -42.03 -18.97
C GLN A 100 -5.88 -41.48 -18.48
N VAL A 101 -6.18 -41.68 -17.20
CA VAL A 101 -7.46 -41.26 -16.55
C VAL A 101 -7.25 -40.53 -15.22
N THR A 102 -5.99 -40.22 -14.88
CA THR A 102 -5.66 -39.30 -13.79
C THR A 102 -5.90 -37.85 -14.22
N LEU A 103 -5.54 -36.91 -13.35
CA LEU A 103 -5.21 -35.55 -13.79
C LEU A 103 -4.06 -35.62 -14.80
N GLN A 104 -4.16 -34.81 -15.86
CA GLN A 104 -3.12 -34.56 -16.85
C GLN A 104 -2.88 -33.05 -16.95
N THR A 105 -1.89 -32.63 -17.75
CA THR A 105 -1.65 -31.21 -18.03
C THR A 105 -1.13 -31.07 -19.45
N ASP A 106 -2.01 -30.61 -20.34
CA ASP A 106 -1.71 -30.45 -21.76
C ASP A 106 -1.08 -29.06 -21.98
N GLU A 107 0.04 -29.00 -22.71
CA GLU A 107 0.72 -27.75 -23.06
C GLU A 107 0.47 -27.38 -24.53
N VAL A 108 -0.34 -26.34 -24.76
CA VAL A 108 -0.43 -25.68 -26.08
C VAL A 108 0.63 -24.59 -26.16
N LYS A 109 1.36 -24.49 -27.27
CA LYS A 109 2.49 -23.57 -27.45
C LYS A 109 2.36 -22.77 -28.74
N ASP A 110 3.07 -21.65 -28.78
CA ASP A 110 3.25 -20.80 -29.96
C ASP A 110 1.92 -20.48 -30.69
N ILE A 111 0.94 -19.93 -29.97
CA ILE A 111 -0.38 -19.58 -30.51
C ILE A 111 -0.32 -18.15 -31.10
N PRO A 112 -0.22 -17.95 -32.44
CA PRO A 112 -0.31 -16.63 -33.03
C PRO A 112 -1.76 -16.10 -32.93
N CYS A 113 -1.89 -14.82 -32.62
CA CYS A 113 -3.18 -14.19 -32.36
C CYS A 113 -3.23 -12.78 -32.95
N GLY A 114 -4.26 -12.49 -33.75
CA GLY A 114 -4.52 -11.15 -34.29
C GLY A 114 -5.35 -10.31 -33.33
N THR A 115 -4.78 -9.24 -32.77
CA THR A 115 -5.56 -8.28 -31.97
C THR A 115 -6.43 -7.37 -32.85
N LYS A 116 -7.51 -6.82 -32.29
CA LYS A 116 -8.38 -5.83 -32.96
C LYS A 116 -7.63 -4.59 -33.51
N GLY A 117 -6.43 -4.30 -33.02
CA GLY A 117 -5.56 -3.24 -33.52
C GLY A 117 -4.71 -3.61 -34.74
N GLY A 118 -4.86 -4.82 -35.30
CA GLY A 118 -4.02 -5.33 -36.39
C GLY A 118 -2.62 -5.77 -35.96
N VAL A 119 -2.31 -5.73 -34.66
CA VAL A 119 -1.06 -6.26 -34.11
C VAL A 119 -1.19 -7.76 -33.90
N MET A 120 -0.24 -8.52 -34.49
CA MET A 120 -0.02 -9.92 -34.16
C MET A 120 0.76 -10.04 -32.84
N ILE A 121 0.29 -10.89 -31.95
CA ILE A 121 0.98 -11.35 -30.73
C ILE A 121 1.06 -12.88 -30.74
N SER A 122 1.89 -13.48 -29.89
CA SER A 122 1.89 -14.94 -29.64
C SER A 122 1.68 -15.25 -28.17
N PHE A 123 0.94 -16.32 -27.86
CA PHE A 123 0.96 -16.90 -26.51
C PHE A 123 1.97 -18.05 -26.52
N ASP A 124 3.07 -17.88 -25.80
CA ASP A 124 4.22 -18.80 -25.83
C ASP A 124 3.86 -20.16 -25.21
N LYS A 125 3.05 -20.18 -24.13
CA LYS A 125 2.43 -21.39 -23.58
C LYS A 125 1.04 -21.12 -22.95
N ILE A 126 0.14 -22.10 -23.09
CA ILE A 126 -1.07 -22.28 -22.28
C ILE A 126 -1.03 -23.70 -21.69
N GLU A 127 -1.25 -23.81 -20.37
CA GLU A 127 -1.33 -25.07 -19.63
C GLU A 127 -2.81 -25.37 -19.34
N VAL A 128 -3.30 -26.56 -19.68
CA VAL A 128 -4.67 -26.99 -19.33
C VAL A 128 -4.66 -28.26 -18.50
N VAL A 129 -5.19 -28.17 -17.28
CA VAL A 129 -5.33 -29.30 -16.36
C VAL A 129 -6.68 -29.96 -16.61
N ASN A 130 -6.64 -31.18 -17.12
CA ASN A 130 -7.79 -31.97 -17.56
C ASN A 130 -7.82 -33.35 -16.90
N ARG A 131 -8.94 -34.06 -17.06
CA ARG A 131 -9.12 -35.48 -16.72
C ARG A 131 -10.12 -36.12 -17.68
N LEU A 132 -9.82 -37.35 -18.13
CA LEU A 132 -10.81 -38.22 -18.77
C LEU A 132 -11.43 -39.16 -17.72
N ARG A 133 -12.76 -39.11 -17.55
CA ARG A 133 -13.48 -40.01 -16.65
C ARG A 133 -13.49 -41.44 -17.19
N LYS A 134 -13.01 -42.41 -16.39
CA LYS A 134 -13.01 -43.87 -16.68
C LYS A 134 -14.28 -44.35 -17.38
N ASP A 135 -15.44 -43.96 -16.83
CA ASP A 135 -16.77 -44.43 -17.25
C ASP A 135 -17.13 -44.05 -18.70
N HIS A 136 -16.49 -43.03 -19.28
CA HIS A 136 -16.75 -42.51 -20.62
C HIS A 136 -15.55 -42.64 -21.57
N VAL A 137 -14.51 -43.40 -21.20
CA VAL A 137 -13.33 -43.63 -22.04
C VAL A 137 -13.74 -44.27 -23.37
N TYR A 138 -14.56 -45.33 -23.34
CA TYR A 138 -15.04 -46.00 -24.55
C TYR A 138 -15.81 -45.04 -25.47
N ASP A 139 -16.80 -44.31 -24.94
CA ASP A 139 -17.60 -43.35 -25.71
C ASP A 139 -16.73 -42.25 -26.35
N THR A 140 -15.76 -41.73 -25.61
CA THR A 140 -14.87 -40.66 -26.08
C THR A 140 -13.97 -41.17 -27.21
N LEU A 141 -13.37 -42.35 -27.05
CA LEU A 141 -12.51 -42.97 -28.07
C LEU A 141 -13.28 -43.46 -29.30
N LEU A 142 -14.54 -43.88 -29.14
CA LEU A 142 -15.40 -44.30 -30.25
C LEU A 142 -15.78 -43.12 -31.15
N ASN A 143 -16.06 -41.95 -30.56
CA ASN A 143 -16.50 -40.77 -31.30
C ASN A 143 -15.33 -39.89 -31.81
N TYR A 144 -14.20 -39.84 -31.09
CA TYR A 144 -13.10 -38.90 -31.35
C TYR A 144 -11.72 -39.57 -31.56
N GLY A 145 -11.61 -40.88 -31.34
CA GLY A 145 -10.33 -41.60 -31.39
C GLY A 145 -9.42 -41.29 -30.20
N VAL A 146 -8.19 -41.81 -30.26
CA VAL A 146 -7.17 -41.66 -29.19
C VAL A 146 -6.77 -40.19 -28.99
N ASN A 147 -6.69 -39.42 -30.07
CA ASN A 147 -6.23 -38.03 -30.05
C ASN A 147 -7.39 -37.03 -29.82
N TYR A 148 -8.27 -37.33 -28.84
CA TYR A 148 -9.42 -36.48 -28.50
C TYR A 148 -8.99 -35.13 -27.91
N ASP A 149 -7.84 -35.12 -27.23
CA ASP A 149 -7.13 -33.96 -26.70
C ASP A 149 -6.89 -32.90 -27.77
N LYS A 150 -6.44 -33.32 -28.96
CA LYS A 150 -6.13 -32.41 -30.04
C LYS A 150 -7.37 -31.64 -30.49
N THR A 151 -8.49 -32.32 -30.70
CA THR A 151 -9.71 -31.69 -31.21
C THR A 151 -10.45 -30.88 -30.15
N TRP A 152 -10.57 -31.39 -28.93
CA TRP A 152 -11.39 -30.76 -27.88
C TRP A 152 -10.63 -29.74 -27.01
N ILE A 153 -9.31 -29.85 -26.93
CA ILE A 153 -8.46 -28.96 -26.11
C ILE A 153 -7.58 -28.10 -27.03
N TYR A 154 -6.64 -28.68 -27.78
CA TYR A 154 -5.68 -27.91 -28.59
C TYR A 154 -6.36 -27.03 -29.65
N ASP A 155 -7.15 -27.62 -30.56
CA ASP A 155 -7.79 -26.89 -31.67
C ASP A 155 -8.84 -25.87 -31.15
N LYS A 156 -9.54 -26.21 -30.04
CA LYS A 156 -10.50 -25.31 -29.37
C LYS A 156 -9.82 -24.11 -28.70
N ILE A 157 -8.66 -24.31 -28.08
CA ILE A 157 -7.82 -23.24 -27.50
C ILE A 157 -7.38 -22.27 -28.59
N HIS A 158 -6.89 -22.76 -29.72
CA HIS A 158 -6.51 -21.93 -30.87
C HIS A 158 -7.69 -21.10 -31.40
N HIS A 159 -8.90 -21.67 -31.42
CA HIS A 159 -10.11 -20.95 -31.84
C HIS A 159 -10.50 -19.83 -30.85
N GLU A 160 -10.66 -20.14 -29.57
CA GLU A 160 -11.14 -19.17 -28.57
C GLU A 160 -10.13 -18.05 -28.30
N ILE A 161 -8.83 -18.34 -28.29
CA ILE A 161 -7.79 -17.30 -28.18
C ILE A 161 -7.88 -16.32 -29.38
N ASN A 162 -7.99 -16.82 -30.61
CA ASN A 162 -8.13 -15.96 -31.79
C ASN A 162 -9.42 -15.13 -31.78
N GLN A 163 -10.53 -15.69 -31.31
CA GLN A 163 -11.80 -14.97 -31.13
C GLN A 163 -11.69 -13.88 -30.04
N PHE A 164 -10.97 -14.16 -28.95
CA PHE A 164 -10.72 -13.20 -27.88
C PHE A 164 -9.82 -12.04 -28.34
N CYS A 165 -8.70 -12.29 -29.03
CA CYS A 165 -7.86 -11.22 -29.57
C CYS A 165 -8.59 -10.39 -30.62
N SER A 166 -9.38 -11.01 -31.50
CA SER A 166 -10.11 -10.31 -32.57
C SER A 166 -11.11 -9.27 -32.03
N SER A 167 -11.62 -9.49 -30.82
CA SER A 167 -12.57 -8.58 -30.16
C SER A 167 -11.91 -7.48 -29.29
N HIS A 168 -10.65 -7.67 -28.88
CA HIS A 168 -9.95 -6.82 -27.91
C HIS A 168 -8.68 -6.14 -28.46
N SER A 169 -8.32 -4.98 -27.90
CA SER A 169 -7.06 -4.31 -28.24
C SER A 169 -5.85 -4.94 -27.53
N LEU A 170 -4.64 -4.74 -28.06
CA LEU A 170 -3.38 -5.18 -27.45
C LEU A 170 -3.29 -4.83 -25.95
N GLN A 171 -3.66 -3.59 -25.60
CA GLN A 171 -3.70 -3.10 -24.22
C GLN A 171 -4.58 -3.96 -23.32
N GLN A 172 -5.81 -4.26 -23.78
CA GLN A 172 -6.78 -5.01 -22.99
C GLN A 172 -6.32 -6.46 -22.78
N VAL A 173 -5.77 -7.09 -23.82
CA VAL A 173 -5.27 -8.48 -23.75
C VAL A 173 -4.03 -8.60 -22.85
N TYR A 174 -3.13 -7.61 -22.88
CA TYR A 174 -1.84 -7.66 -22.15
C TYR A 174 -1.92 -7.13 -20.70
N ILE A 175 -2.83 -6.18 -20.43
CA ILE A 175 -2.96 -5.48 -19.15
C ILE A 175 -4.38 -5.60 -18.58
N ASP A 176 -5.37 -4.97 -19.21
CA ASP A 176 -6.65 -4.68 -18.53
C ASP A 176 -7.52 -5.94 -18.25
N MET A 177 -7.33 -7.02 -19.01
CA MET A 177 -8.17 -8.24 -18.98
C MET A 177 -7.37 -9.54 -18.93
N PHE A 178 -6.03 -9.49 -18.79
CA PHE A 178 -5.18 -10.69 -18.78
C PHE A 178 -5.62 -11.73 -17.73
N ASP A 179 -5.89 -11.28 -16.50
CA ASP A 179 -6.32 -12.13 -15.38
C ASP A 179 -7.73 -12.76 -15.58
N GLN A 180 -8.47 -12.35 -16.62
CA GLN A 180 -9.79 -12.90 -16.96
C GLN A 180 -9.73 -13.95 -18.07
N ILE A 181 -8.60 -14.10 -18.78
CA ILE A 181 -8.47 -15.02 -19.91
C ILE A 181 -8.56 -16.48 -19.42
N ASP A 182 -7.87 -16.83 -18.34
CA ASP A 182 -7.85 -18.17 -17.74
C ASP A 182 -9.27 -18.72 -17.51
N GLU A 183 -10.10 -17.99 -16.76
CA GLU A 183 -11.47 -18.41 -16.46
C GLU A 183 -12.41 -18.33 -17.69
N LYS A 184 -12.21 -17.37 -18.60
CA LYS A 184 -13.02 -17.31 -19.84
C LYS A 184 -12.73 -18.47 -20.80
N MET A 185 -11.47 -18.87 -20.92
CA MET A 185 -11.09 -20.05 -21.69
C MET A 185 -11.62 -21.34 -21.04
N LYS A 186 -11.45 -21.49 -19.72
CA LYS A 186 -11.97 -22.63 -18.97
C LYS A 186 -13.48 -22.78 -19.15
N GLU A 187 -14.24 -21.69 -19.00
CA GLU A 187 -15.68 -21.64 -19.22
C GLU A 187 -16.05 -22.08 -20.65
N ALA A 188 -15.41 -21.49 -21.67
CA ALA A 188 -15.69 -21.79 -23.08
C ALA A 188 -15.38 -23.25 -23.47
N ILE A 189 -14.26 -23.81 -23.01
CA ILE A 189 -13.88 -25.20 -23.30
C ILE A 189 -14.79 -26.17 -22.52
N GLN A 190 -15.07 -25.90 -21.24
CA GLN A 190 -15.92 -26.77 -20.42
C GLN A 190 -17.37 -26.80 -20.93
N ILE A 191 -17.93 -25.69 -21.43
CA ILE A 191 -19.28 -25.67 -22.02
C ILE A 191 -19.39 -26.64 -23.19
N ASP A 192 -18.44 -26.62 -24.14
CA ASP A 192 -18.46 -27.50 -25.30
C ASP A 192 -18.11 -28.96 -24.93
N CYS A 193 -17.16 -29.19 -24.02
CA CYS A 193 -16.88 -30.54 -23.51
C CYS A 193 -18.13 -31.14 -22.83
N THR A 194 -18.83 -30.39 -21.99
CA THR A 194 -20.08 -30.84 -21.33
C THR A 194 -21.18 -31.16 -22.35
N ARG A 195 -21.19 -30.49 -23.51
CA ARG A 195 -22.21 -30.66 -24.55
C ARG A 195 -21.95 -31.82 -25.50
N TYR A 196 -20.68 -32.09 -25.82
CA TYR A 196 -20.31 -33.04 -26.88
C TYR A 196 -19.47 -34.22 -26.38
N ALA A 197 -18.56 -33.99 -25.43
CA ALA A 197 -17.60 -34.98 -24.93
C ALA A 197 -17.62 -35.07 -23.38
N PRO A 198 -18.74 -35.50 -22.75
CA PRO A 198 -18.97 -35.41 -21.31
C PRO A 198 -18.05 -36.30 -20.43
N GLY A 199 -17.17 -37.08 -21.05
CA GLY A 199 -16.06 -37.75 -20.37
C GLY A 199 -14.89 -36.81 -20.02
N ILE A 200 -14.74 -35.68 -20.73
CA ILE A 200 -13.63 -34.73 -20.58
C ILE A 200 -14.01 -33.65 -19.55
N GLU A 201 -13.17 -33.50 -18.53
CA GLU A 201 -13.33 -32.56 -17.43
C GLU A 201 -12.15 -31.57 -17.42
N ILE A 202 -12.44 -30.27 -17.51
CA ILE A 202 -11.45 -29.18 -17.48
C ILE A 202 -11.45 -28.55 -16.09
N ILE A 203 -10.35 -28.74 -15.36
CA ILE A 203 -10.22 -28.35 -13.96
C ILE A 203 -9.67 -26.93 -13.84
N GLY A 204 -8.68 -26.61 -14.68
CA GLY A 204 -8.04 -25.29 -14.73
C GLY A 204 -7.36 -25.04 -16.07
N VAL A 205 -7.32 -23.77 -16.47
CA VAL A 205 -6.52 -23.26 -17.59
C VAL A 205 -5.57 -22.20 -16.99
N ARG A 206 -4.32 -22.16 -17.47
CA ARG A 206 -3.37 -21.08 -17.17
C ARG A 206 -2.73 -20.59 -18.46
N VAL A 207 -2.90 -19.31 -18.76
CA VAL A 207 -2.33 -18.62 -19.91
C VAL A 207 -1.07 -17.88 -19.48
N THR A 208 0.01 -17.98 -20.26
CA THR A 208 1.20 -17.11 -20.07
C THR A 208 1.00 -15.76 -20.74
N LYS A 209 1.69 -14.71 -20.27
CA LYS A 209 1.54 -13.37 -20.88
C LYS A 209 2.00 -13.40 -22.35
N PRO A 210 1.19 -12.85 -23.29
CA PRO A 210 1.53 -12.93 -24.70
C PRO A 210 2.74 -12.07 -25.04
N ASN A 211 3.54 -12.58 -25.96
CA ASN A 211 4.77 -11.97 -26.45
C ASN A 211 4.44 -10.87 -27.46
N ILE A 212 5.01 -9.68 -27.24
CA ILE A 212 4.81 -8.50 -28.07
C ILE A 212 6.02 -8.36 -29.01
N PRO A 213 5.82 -8.33 -30.35
CA PRO A 213 6.95 -8.25 -31.28
C PRO A 213 7.81 -7.01 -31.06
N SER A 214 9.13 -7.20 -31.15
CA SER A 214 10.15 -6.20 -30.79
C SER A 214 10.05 -4.88 -31.58
N SER A 215 9.47 -4.92 -32.78
CA SER A 215 9.20 -3.76 -33.64
C SER A 215 8.27 -2.71 -33.02
N ILE A 216 7.34 -3.14 -32.15
CA ILE A 216 6.39 -2.25 -31.46
C ILE A 216 6.59 -2.20 -29.95
N LYS A 217 7.24 -3.20 -29.35
CA LYS A 217 7.40 -3.32 -27.89
C LYS A 217 7.91 -2.02 -27.24
N ARG A 218 8.99 -1.44 -27.78
CA ARG A 218 9.54 -0.16 -27.28
C ARG A 218 8.58 1.03 -27.40
N ASN A 219 7.76 1.06 -28.45
CA ASN A 219 6.77 2.12 -28.65
C ASN A 219 5.56 1.94 -27.70
N PHE A 220 5.20 0.70 -27.37
CA PHE A 220 4.18 0.38 -26.39
C PHE A 220 4.64 0.73 -24.96
N GLU A 221 5.88 0.39 -24.61
CA GLU A 221 6.52 0.78 -23.34
C GLU A 221 6.52 2.32 -23.16
N LEU A 222 6.95 3.07 -24.20
CA LEU A 222 6.90 4.54 -24.20
C LEU A 222 5.46 5.10 -24.16
N MET A 223 4.49 4.44 -24.80
CA MET A 223 3.08 4.87 -24.78
C MET A 223 2.48 4.75 -23.38
N GLU A 224 2.68 3.62 -22.70
CA GLU A 224 2.16 3.41 -21.34
C GLU A 224 2.90 4.26 -20.31
N GLU A 225 4.19 4.57 -20.52
CA GLU A 225 4.89 5.62 -19.77
C GLU A 225 4.21 6.99 -19.89
N GLU A 226 3.96 7.48 -21.11
CA GLU A 226 3.32 8.78 -21.34
C GLU A 226 1.87 8.82 -20.86
N ARG A 227 1.13 7.73 -21.03
CA ARG A 227 -0.24 7.58 -20.49
C ARG A 227 -0.23 7.62 -18.96
N THR A 228 0.74 6.99 -18.31
CA THR A 228 0.92 7.03 -16.86
C THR A 228 1.27 8.45 -16.39
N LYS A 229 2.18 9.14 -17.10
CA LYS A 229 2.51 10.56 -16.83
C LYS A 229 1.28 11.46 -16.96
N ALA A 230 0.44 11.25 -17.99
CA ALA A 230 -0.80 11.99 -18.21
C ALA A 230 -1.85 11.74 -17.11
N LEU A 231 -2.06 10.48 -16.70
CA LEU A 231 -2.96 10.15 -15.59
C LEU A 231 -2.48 10.78 -14.26
N ILE A 232 -1.19 10.72 -13.98
CA ILE A 232 -0.58 11.38 -12.81
C ILE A 232 -0.76 12.91 -12.88
N ALA A 233 -0.63 13.53 -14.05
CA ALA A 233 -0.87 14.96 -14.23
C ALA A 233 -2.34 15.35 -13.97
N ILE A 234 -3.29 14.53 -14.46
CA ILE A 234 -4.73 14.73 -14.24
C ILE A 234 -5.09 14.62 -12.75
N GLU A 235 -4.59 13.60 -12.03
CA GLU A 235 -4.85 13.48 -10.59
C GLU A 235 -4.17 14.59 -9.79
N LYS A 236 -2.95 15.02 -10.17
CA LYS A 236 -2.31 16.20 -9.56
C LYS A 236 -3.10 17.49 -9.77
N GLN A 237 -3.71 17.68 -10.94
CA GLN A 237 -4.61 18.82 -11.19
C GLN A 237 -5.85 18.77 -10.31
N LYS A 238 -6.52 17.61 -10.20
CA LYS A 238 -7.69 17.42 -9.30
C LYS A 238 -7.35 17.64 -7.82
N VAL A 239 -6.14 17.24 -7.39
CA VAL A 239 -5.65 17.50 -6.03
C VAL A 239 -5.40 18.99 -5.83
N ALA A 240 -4.67 19.66 -6.73
CA ALA A 240 -4.40 21.09 -6.64
C ALA A 240 -5.67 21.96 -6.69
N GLU A 241 -6.69 21.55 -7.46
CA GLU A 241 -8.01 22.19 -7.49
C GLU A 241 -8.72 22.10 -6.12
N LYS A 242 -8.77 20.89 -5.54
CA LYS A 242 -9.35 20.66 -4.20
C LYS A 242 -8.56 21.34 -3.09
N GLU A 243 -7.23 21.40 -3.19
CA GLU A 243 -6.38 22.17 -2.28
C GLU A 243 -6.66 23.67 -2.40
N ALA A 244 -6.80 24.21 -3.61
CA ALA A 244 -7.15 25.62 -3.82
C ALA A 244 -8.57 25.95 -3.33
N GLU A 245 -9.55 25.05 -3.49
CA GLU A 245 -10.85 25.18 -2.83
C GLU A 245 -10.74 25.17 -1.30
N THR A 246 -9.92 24.28 -0.75
CA THR A 246 -9.74 24.13 0.69
C THR A 246 -9.05 25.37 1.27
N GLN A 247 -8.03 25.90 0.60
CA GLN A 247 -7.37 27.17 0.97
C GLN A 247 -8.35 28.35 0.92
N LYS A 248 -9.23 28.44 -0.10
CA LYS A 248 -10.30 29.46 -0.13
C LYS A 248 -11.24 29.33 1.07
N LYS A 249 -11.68 28.11 1.42
CA LYS A 249 -12.55 27.84 2.57
C LYS A 249 -11.87 28.18 3.90
N VAL A 250 -10.58 27.86 4.05
CA VAL A 250 -9.76 28.22 5.22
C VAL A 250 -9.59 29.73 5.34
N ALA A 251 -9.25 30.43 4.25
CA ALA A 251 -9.07 31.89 4.26
C ALA A 251 -10.36 32.64 4.58
N LEU A 252 -11.51 32.16 4.09
CA LEU A 252 -12.84 32.70 4.46
C LEU A 252 -13.15 32.45 5.94
N ALA A 253 -12.94 31.22 6.43
CA ALA A 253 -13.15 30.89 7.85
C ALA A 253 -12.22 31.68 8.79
N GLU A 254 -10.98 31.98 8.36
CA GLU A 254 -10.05 32.82 9.10
C GLU A 254 -10.48 34.30 9.10
N ALA A 255 -10.94 34.83 7.97
CA ALA A 255 -11.51 36.18 7.88
C ALA A 255 -12.77 36.33 8.76
N GLU A 256 -13.67 35.34 8.74
CA GLU A 256 -14.85 35.29 9.60
C GLU A 256 -14.47 35.21 11.09
N LYS A 257 -13.54 34.32 11.45
CA LYS A 257 -13.00 34.20 12.81
C LYS A 257 -12.41 35.53 13.28
N ASN A 258 -11.59 36.19 12.48
CA ASN A 258 -10.95 37.45 12.84
C ASN A 258 -11.99 38.60 12.95
N SER A 259 -13.05 38.57 12.15
CA SER A 259 -14.22 39.47 12.28
C SER A 259 -14.99 39.21 13.59
N GLN A 260 -15.25 37.95 13.95
CA GLN A 260 -15.91 37.58 15.21
C GLN A 260 -15.08 37.97 16.44
N VAL A 261 -13.77 37.68 16.44
CA VAL A 261 -12.84 38.10 17.51
C VAL A 261 -12.79 39.62 17.63
N SER A 262 -12.80 40.35 16.51
CA SER A 262 -12.84 41.82 16.52
C SER A 262 -14.14 42.38 17.11
N LYS A 263 -15.29 41.72 16.85
CA LYS A 263 -16.57 42.07 17.48
C LYS A 263 -16.54 41.83 18.99
N ILE A 264 -16.08 40.66 19.43
CA ILE A 264 -15.97 40.31 20.86
C ILE A 264 -15.05 41.30 21.59
N LEU A 265 -13.89 41.64 21.01
CA LEU A 265 -12.98 42.66 21.57
C LEU A 265 -13.59 44.06 21.62
N MET A 266 -14.48 44.40 20.68
CA MET A 266 -15.22 45.67 20.69
C MET A 266 -16.32 45.67 21.76
N GLU A 267 -17.08 44.58 21.89
CA GLU A 267 -18.10 44.41 22.93
C GLU A 267 -17.48 44.41 24.33
N GLN A 268 -16.34 43.76 24.53
CA GLN A 268 -15.56 43.82 25.78
C GLN A 268 -15.18 45.26 26.12
N LYS A 269 -14.59 46.02 25.19
CA LYS A 269 -14.23 47.43 25.41
C LYS A 269 -15.44 48.34 25.66
N LEU A 270 -16.58 48.06 25.02
CA LEU A 270 -17.83 48.77 25.30
C LEU A 270 -18.37 48.43 26.70
N MET A 271 -18.30 47.17 27.13
CA MET A 271 -18.67 46.78 28.50
C MET A 271 -17.73 47.37 29.55
N GLU A 272 -16.42 47.39 29.32
CA GLU A 272 -15.44 48.08 30.17
C GLU A 272 -15.79 49.57 30.33
N LYS A 273 -16.01 50.28 29.21
CA LYS A 273 -16.35 51.72 29.25
C LYS A 273 -17.72 51.99 29.86
N ASN A 274 -18.71 51.13 29.64
CA ASN A 274 -20.00 51.22 30.31
C ASN A 274 -19.89 50.88 31.82
N SER A 275 -18.99 50.00 32.22
CA SER A 275 -18.72 49.69 33.63
C SER A 275 -18.07 50.87 34.35
N VAL A 276 -17.05 51.49 33.74
CA VAL A 276 -16.42 52.72 34.27
C VAL A 276 -17.44 53.86 34.37
N LYS A 277 -18.22 54.13 33.31
CA LYS A 277 -19.28 55.15 33.35
C LYS A 277 -20.31 54.86 34.45
N ARG A 278 -20.64 53.59 34.72
CA ARG A 278 -21.57 53.21 35.79
C ARG A 278 -20.96 53.35 37.18
N GLN A 279 -19.65 53.14 37.33
CA GLN A 279 -18.92 53.46 38.56
C GLN A 279 -18.92 54.97 38.81
N GLU A 280 -18.61 55.78 37.79
CA GLU A 280 -18.71 57.25 37.85
C GLU A 280 -20.13 57.71 38.22
N GLU A 281 -21.18 57.13 37.64
CA GLU A 281 -22.58 57.42 37.99
C GLU A 281 -22.88 57.10 39.47
N ILE A 282 -22.48 55.92 39.95
CA ILE A 282 -22.67 55.50 41.35
C ILE A 282 -21.86 56.38 42.31
N GLU A 283 -20.63 56.75 41.97
CA GLU A 283 -19.81 57.66 42.79
C GLU A 283 -20.42 59.07 42.86
N ASN A 284 -20.97 59.58 41.76
CA ASN A 284 -21.71 60.84 41.74
C ASN A 284 -23.00 60.77 42.58
N GLU A 285 -23.76 59.67 42.51
CA GLU A 285 -24.93 59.46 43.38
C GLU A 285 -24.54 59.37 44.87
N ILE A 286 -23.45 58.65 45.19
CA ILE A 286 -22.91 58.56 46.56
C ILE A 286 -22.43 59.94 47.05
N PHE A 287 -21.76 60.73 46.21
CA PHE A 287 -21.30 62.07 46.54
C PHE A 287 -22.48 63.02 46.79
N MET A 288 -23.44 63.08 45.87
CA MET A 288 -24.64 63.92 46.02
C MET A 288 -25.49 63.50 47.23
N SER A 289 -25.61 62.21 47.50
CA SER A 289 -26.30 61.67 48.68
C SER A 289 -25.57 62.01 49.99
N ARG A 290 -24.23 61.96 49.99
CA ARG A 290 -23.39 62.36 51.13
C ARG A 290 -23.50 63.85 51.41
N GLU A 291 -23.29 64.70 50.41
CA GLU A 291 -23.38 66.16 50.55
C GLU A 291 -24.79 66.58 51.00
N LYS A 292 -25.84 65.98 50.41
CA LYS A 292 -27.22 66.21 50.88
C LYS A 292 -27.40 65.77 52.34
N SER A 293 -26.89 64.60 52.73
CA SER A 293 -27.01 64.11 54.11
C SER A 293 -26.28 65.01 55.11
N LEU A 294 -25.13 65.56 54.74
CA LEU A 294 -24.39 66.55 55.53
C LEU A 294 -25.14 67.88 55.62
N ALA A 295 -25.72 68.36 54.51
CA ALA A 295 -26.54 69.56 54.48
C ALA A 295 -27.79 69.42 55.35
N ASP A 296 -28.57 68.35 55.17
CA ASP A 296 -29.79 68.04 55.93
C ASP A 296 -29.48 67.88 57.44
N ALA A 297 -28.38 67.21 57.80
CA ALA A 297 -27.92 67.11 59.18
C ALA A 297 -27.49 68.47 59.78
N SER A 298 -26.81 69.31 58.99
CA SER A 298 -26.43 70.66 59.42
C SER A 298 -27.64 71.56 59.62
N PHE A 299 -28.65 71.47 58.75
CA PHE A 299 -29.91 72.18 58.85
C PHE A 299 -30.71 71.72 60.08
N TYR A 300 -30.83 70.40 60.30
CA TYR A 300 -31.49 69.86 61.49
C TYR A 300 -30.81 70.32 62.78
N ARG A 301 -29.46 70.31 62.82
CA ARG A 301 -28.68 70.83 63.95
C ARG A 301 -28.98 72.31 64.21
N LEU A 302 -28.88 73.16 63.18
CA LEU A 302 -29.16 74.61 63.30
C LEU A 302 -30.62 74.89 63.71
N MET A 303 -31.58 74.12 63.19
CA MET A 303 -32.98 74.19 63.62
C MET A 303 -33.16 73.83 65.09
N LYS A 304 -32.52 72.76 65.58
CA LYS A 304 -32.58 72.37 67.00
C LYS A 304 -31.82 73.33 67.92
N GLU A 305 -30.72 73.89 67.46
CA GLU A 305 -30.02 74.99 68.16
C GLU A 305 -30.93 76.24 68.26
N ALA A 306 -31.64 76.60 67.18
CA ALA A 306 -32.59 77.71 67.17
C ALA A 306 -33.83 77.47 68.05
N GLU A 307 -34.40 76.27 68.04
CA GLU A 307 -35.48 75.87 68.97
C GLU A 307 -35.02 75.91 70.44
N ALA A 308 -33.85 75.33 70.74
CA ALA A 308 -33.28 75.36 72.08
C ALA A 308 -32.97 76.80 72.53
N ASN A 309 -32.54 77.67 71.63
CA ASN A 309 -32.29 79.08 71.94
C ASN A 309 -33.60 79.87 72.12
N LYS A 310 -34.70 79.53 71.44
CA LYS A 310 -36.04 80.05 71.75
C LYS A 310 -36.49 79.67 73.16
N LEU A 311 -36.25 78.43 73.61
CA LEU A 311 -36.56 78.00 74.98
C LEU A 311 -35.67 78.66 76.05
N LYS A 312 -34.45 79.07 75.69
CA LYS A 312 -33.53 79.82 76.56
C LYS A 312 -33.87 81.31 76.69
N LEU A 313 -34.80 81.87 75.89
CA LEU A 313 -35.22 83.28 75.97
C LEU A 313 -36.20 83.56 77.13
N THR A 314 -35.95 82.96 78.30
CA THR A 314 -36.60 83.36 79.56
C THR A 314 -35.79 84.48 80.23
N PRO A 315 -36.42 85.49 80.86
CA PRO A 315 -35.69 86.63 81.44
C PRO A 315 -34.68 86.19 82.51
N GLN A 316 -35.02 85.19 83.35
CA GLN A 316 -34.12 84.68 84.39
C GLN A 316 -32.86 83.99 83.80
N PHE A 317 -32.97 83.32 82.65
CA PHE A 317 -31.81 82.71 81.99
C PHE A 317 -30.96 83.75 81.28
N LEU A 318 -31.56 84.82 80.75
CA LEU A 318 -30.83 85.96 80.19
C LEU A 318 -30.08 86.72 81.29
N GLU A 319 -30.70 86.97 82.45
CA GLU A 319 -30.01 87.52 83.62
C GLU A 319 -28.88 86.61 84.10
N LEU A 320 -29.11 85.30 84.22
CA LEU A 320 -28.07 84.35 84.62
C LEU A 320 -26.91 84.33 83.63
N LYS A 321 -27.17 84.34 82.31
CA LYS A 321 -26.11 84.41 81.29
C LYS A 321 -25.41 85.76 81.23
N PHE A 322 -26.10 86.85 81.54
CA PHE A 322 -25.51 88.18 81.68
C PHE A 322 -24.59 88.25 82.91
N ILE A 323 -25.02 87.69 84.04
CA ILE A 323 -24.22 87.58 85.28
C ILE A 323 -23.02 86.67 85.07
N GLU A 324 -23.17 85.50 84.42
CA GLU A 324 -22.04 84.65 84.04
C GLU A 324 -21.06 85.38 83.10
N ALA A 325 -21.57 86.07 82.07
CA ALA A 325 -20.72 86.83 81.15
C ALA A 325 -19.96 87.95 81.87
N ILE A 326 -20.60 88.65 82.82
CA ILE A 326 -19.94 89.63 83.69
C ILE A 326 -18.91 88.94 84.58
N ALA A 327 -19.21 87.79 85.20
CA ALA A 327 -18.27 87.05 86.04
C ALA A 327 -17.02 86.60 85.27
N TYR A 328 -17.17 86.15 84.02
CA TYR A 328 -16.05 85.79 83.16
C TYR A 328 -15.24 86.99 82.63
N ASN A 329 -15.83 88.19 82.52
CA ASN A 329 -15.13 89.40 82.06
C ASN A 329 -14.60 90.32 83.19
N SER A 330 -15.09 90.20 84.42
CA SER A 330 -14.77 91.11 85.53
C SER A 330 -13.46 90.75 86.25
N LYS A 331 -12.33 90.89 85.55
CA LYS A 331 -11.00 90.91 86.20
C LYS A 331 -10.85 92.15 87.09
N ILE A 332 -11.02 91.97 88.39
CA ILE A 332 -10.72 92.99 89.40
C ILE A 332 -9.19 93.05 89.58
N TYR A 333 -8.59 94.19 89.20
CA TYR A 333 -7.16 94.43 89.42
C TYR A 333 -6.94 95.14 90.77
N PHE A 334 -6.47 94.39 91.77
CA PHE A 334 -5.88 94.97 92.98
C PHE A 334 -4.38 95.19 92.74
N GLY A 335 -3.87 96.38 93.07
CA GLY A 335 -2.48 96.76 92.80
C GLY A 335 -1.66 96.98 94.08
N ASP A 336 -0.47 96.39 94.13
CA ASP A 336 0.71 96.99 94.75
C ASP A 336 1.95 96.67 93.88
N LYS A 337 3.13 97.16 94.28
CA LYS A 337 4.17 97.61 93.33
C LYS A 337 5.17 96.56 92.82
N ASN A 338 5.74 96.91 91.65
CA ASN A 338 7.05 96.57 91.08
C ASN A 338 7.24 95.27 90.26
N ASN A 339 7.60 95.50 88.98
CA ASN A 339 8.58 94.80 88.13
C ASN A 339 8.39 93.32 87.73
N GLY A 340 8.30 93.08 86.41
CA GLY A 340 8.61 91.78 85.80
C GLY A 340 8.00 91.57 84.40
N CYS A 341 8.82 91.62 83.34
CA CYS A 341 8.43 91.24 81.97
C CYS A 341 9.36 90.14 81.42
N GLN A 342 8.82 88.97 81.05
CA GLN A 342 9.43 87.98 80.12
C GLN A 342 8.37 86.91 79.74
N HIS A 343 8.12 86.64 78.44
CA HIS A 343 8.66 85.55 77.56
C HIS A 343 8.17 84.11 77.91
N HIS A 344 8.01 83.13 77.00
CA HIS A 344 8.29 82.94 75.55
C HIS A 344 6.98 82.70 74.73
N GLN A 345 6.87 82.68 73.38
CA GLN A 345 7.77 82.78 72.19
C GLN A 345 8.50 81.52 71.64
N GLU A 346 7.89 80.89 70.60
CA GLU A 346 8.46 80.16 69.43
C GLU A 346 7.27 79.97 68.42
N GLU A 347 7.26 80.24 67.09
CA GLU A 347 8.16 79.99 65.91
C GLU A 347 7.94 78.61 65.23
N SER A 348 8.00 78.40 63.90
CA SER A 348 8.14 79.21 62.65
C SER A 348 7.41 78.46 61.48
N ARG A 349 7.09 78.93 60.24
CA ARG A 349 7.81 79.58 59.11
C ARG A 349 9.08 78.84 58.63
N ASP A 350 9.52 78.77 57.36
CA ASP A 350 9.02 79.00 55.97
C ASP A 350 10.05 78.32 55.00
N GLY A 351 9.90 78.11 53.67
CA GLY A 351 8.83 78.32 52.68
C GLY A 351 9.36 78.28 51.21
N ALA A 352 8.49 78.07 50.21
CA ALA A 352 8.71 78.15 48.73
C ALA A 352 9.58 77.07 48.00
N GLY A 353 9.42 76.93 46.66
CA GLY A 353 10.33 76.17 45.77
C GLY A 353 9.75 75.62 44.45
N LEU A 354 10.26 76.08 43.28
CA LEU A 354 9.89 75.63 41.91
C LEU A 354 10.78 74.50 41.38
N ALA A 355 10.28 73.62 40.50
CA ALA A 355 10.97 73.12 39.27
C ALA A 355 10.08 72.23 38.37
N LYS A 356 10.46 72.10 37.08
CA LYS A 356 10.07 71.04 36.13
C LYS A 356 11.29 70.14 35.84
N GLU A 357 11.10 68.92 35.32
CA GLU A 357 11.51 68.56 33.92
C GLU A 357 10.98 67.17 33.50
N ASP A 358 10.82 66.94 32.19
CA ASP A 358 10.51 65.66 31.54
C ASP A 358 11.73 64.72 31.42
N ARG A 359 11.56 63.40 31.62
CA ARG A 359 11.64 62.41 30.50
C ARG A 359 11.40 60.91 30.82
N ARG A 360 10.94 60.24 29.76
CA ARG A 360 11.06 58.81 29.39
C ARG A 360 12.48 58.23 29.60
N HIS A 361 12.78 56.92 29.64
CA HIS A 361 12.21 55.75 28.93
C HIS A 361 12.75 54.40 29.50
N GLY A 362 11.92 53.34 29.53
CA GLY A 362 12.36 51.92 29.64
C GLY A 362 12.95 51.47 31.00
N ASP A 363 13.25 50.20 31.29
CA ASP A 363 12.96 48.87 30.69
C ASP A 363 13.49 47.81 31.70
N LYS A 364 13.00 46.57 31.95
CA LYS A 364 11.90 45.69 31.48
C LYS A 364 11.62 44.64 32.59
N GLY A 365 10.50 43.89 32.55
CA GLY A 365 10.46 42.51 33.10
C GLY A 365 9.22 42.05 33.89
N ASP A 366 8.19 41.60 33.18
CA ASP A 366 7.38 40.38 33.38
C ASP A 366 7.05 39.77 34.77
N ASN A 367 5.73 39.71 35.03
CA ASN A 367 4.90 38.55 35.45
C ASN A 367 4.96 37.97 36.89
N GLY A 368 3.77 37.69 37.46
CA GLY A 368 3.58 36.72 38.56
C GLY A 368 2.36 36.94 39.46
N GLU A 369 1.15 36.57 39.02
CA GLU A 369 -0.08 36.58 39.86
C GLU A 369 -0.25 35.29 40.68
N ALA A 370 -0.86 35.38 41.89
CA ALA A 370 -2.05 34.58 42.31
C ALA A 370 -2.43 34.75 43.81
N GLU A 371 -3.68 35.14 44.08
CA GLU A 371 -4.42 35.13 45.36
C GLU A 371 -5.93 35.01 45.03
N GLU A 372 -6.88 34.64 45.91
CA GLU A 372 -6.92 33.60 46.96
C GLU A 372 -8.42 33.28 47.28
N GLY A 373 -8.78 32.03 47.63
CA GLY A 373 -10.12 31.63 48.14
C GLY A 373 -11.30 31.60 47.12
N GLY A 374 -12.47 30.99 47.41
CA GLY A 374 -12.81 30.05 48.48
C GLY A 374 -14.30 29.65 48.59
N THR A 375 -14.62 28.34 48.52
CA THR A 375 -15.92 27.67 48.87
C THR A 375 -17.12 27.91 47.91
N LYS A 376 -18.23 27.11 47.84
CA LYS A 376 -18.70 25.91 48.61
C LYS A 376 -19.78 25.09 47.84
N ALA A 377 -19.68 23.74 47.85
CA ALA A 377 -20.75 22.72 47.58
C ALA A 377 -21.44 22.74 46.17
N GLN A 378 -22.22 21.73 45.70
CA GLN A 378 -22.69 20.46 46.27
C GLN A 378 -23.01 19.39 45.16
N GLY A 379 -22.69 18.10 45.37
CA GLY A 379 -23.37 16.93 44.77
C GLY A 379 -23.03 16.50 43.31
N GLY A 380 -22.76 15.21 43.11
CA GLY A 380 -22.65 14.58 41.76
C GLY A 380 -21.86 13.27 41.71
N ASN A 381 -22.54 12.12 41.67
CA ASN A 381 -21.93 10.77 41.73
C ASN A 381 -21.40 10.26 40.36
N LYS A 382 -20.22 9.61 40.33
CA LYS A 382 -19.87 8.52 39.38
C LYS A 382 -18.60 7.75 39.78
N HIS A 383 -18.52 6.46 39.41
CA HIS A 383 -17.37 5.57 39.60
C HIS A 383 -16.33 5.67 38.45
N GLY A 384 -15.06 5.28 38.71
CA GLY A 384 -14.09 4.99 37.63
C GLY A 384 -12.61 4.91 38.04
N HIS A 385 -12.16 3.75 38.53
CA HIS A 385 -10.73 3.32 38.42
C HIS A 385 -10.46 2.87 36.95
N ASN A 386 -9.23 2.76 36.41
CA ASN A 386 -7.89 2.75 37.01
C ASN A 386 -6.79 3.12 35.96
N THR A 387 -5.51 2.95 36.36
CA THR A 387 -4.26 3.04 35.56
C THR A 387 -3.75 4.49 35.32
N GLY A 388 -2.44 4.75 35.32
CA GLY A 388 -1.30 3.88 35.66
C GLY A 388 0.05 4.50 35.24
N GLU A 389 0.94 4.77 36.19
CA GLU A 389 2.24 5.41 35.94
C GLU A 389 3.29 4.46 35.32
N TRP A 390 4.28 4.98 34.58
CA TRP A 390 5.66 5.21 35.09
C TRP A 390 6.54 6.04 34.13
N LYS A 391 7.67 6.55 34.64
CA LYS A 391 8.64 7.50 34.03
C LYS A 391 9.97 6.79 33.66
N PRO A 392 10.85 7.32 32.75
CA PRO A 392 11.75 8.49 33.00
C PRO A 392 12.17 9.27 31.72
N SER A 393 13.28 10.03 31.65
CA SER A 393 13.62 11.29 32.37
C SER A 393 14.90 11.96 31.79
N THR A 394 14.81 13.24 31.38
CA THR A 394 15.87 14.30 31.39
C THR A 394 17.24 14.15 30.67
N LYS A 395 17.46 15.02 29.66
CA LYS A 395 18.59 15.98 29.39
C LYS A 395 18.59 16.29 27.87
N GLY A 396 18.77 17.50 27.32
CA GLY A 396 19.67 18.63 27.64
C GLY A 396 20.79 18.67 26.58
N ARG A 397 21.21 19.78 25.92
CA ARG A 397 21.13 21.23 26.19
C ARG A 397 21.44 22.02 24.88
N ILE A 398 20.96 23.26 24.71
CA ILE A 398 21.38 24.20 23.65
C ILE A 398 22.42 25.20 24.19
N LEU A 399 23.37 25.64 23.37
CA LEU A 399 24.36 26.69 23.69
C LEU A 399 24.41 27.80 22.63
N ARG A 400 24.70 29.02 23.06
CA ARG A 400 24.99 30.21 22.24
C ARG A 400 26.18 30.95 22.88
N CYS A 401 27.16 31.36 22.08
CA CYS A 401 28.24 32.27 22.49
C CYS A 401 28.46 33.36 21.42
N SER A 402 29.17 34.43 21.79
CA SER A 402 29.43 35.63 21.00
C SER A 402 30.82 36.18 21.32
N GLY A 403 31.53 36.84 20.38
CA GLY A 403 32.76 37.57 20.75
C GLY A 403 33.76 37.91 19.63
N ASN A 404 33.46 38.96 18.86
CA ASN A 404 34.35 40.07 18.44
C ASN A 404 35.81 39.85 17.94
N ALA A 405 36.02 40.31 16.69
CA ALA A 405 37.07 41.23 16.22
C ALA A 405 38.57 40.84 16.15
N TRP A 406 39.24 41.28 15.07
CA TRP A 406 40.40 42.23 15.02
C TRP A 406 40.69 42.60 13.53
N ASP A 407 41.44 43.69 13.28
CA ASP A 407 41.72 44.30 11.95
C ASP A 407 42.79 43.51 11.11
N ASP A 408 43.22 43.84 9.86
CA ASP A 408 43.35 45.14 9.16
C ASP A 408 43.74 44.99 7.64
N LYS A 409 43.69 46.10 6.88
CA LYS A 409 44.43 46.51 5.64
C LYS A 409 44.07 46.04 4.21
N ARG A 410 43.54 47.03 3.45
CA ARG A 410 43.83 47.40 2.03
C ARG A 410 43.41 46.41 0.90
N GLY A 411 42.85 46.85 -0.24
CA GLY A 411 42.39 48.18 -0.70
C GLY A 411 42.46 48.33 -2.23
N THR A 412 41.67 49.25 -2.83
CA THR A 412 41.70 49.72 -4.26
C THR A 412 41.46 48.66 -5.37
N SER A 413 40.82 48.94 -6.53
CA SER A 413 40.14 50.14 -7.06
C SER A 413 39.33 49.86 -8.34
N LEU A 414 38.32 50.69 -8.61
CA LEU A 414 37.89 51.21 -9.94
C LEU A 414 37.37 50.31 -11.10
N ALA A 415 36.23 50.77 -11.63
CA ALA A 415 35.90 51.00 -13.05
C ALA A 415 35.08 49.98 -13.89
N HIS A 416 34.34 50.57 -14.84
CA HIS A 416 33.38 49.99 -15.78
C HIS A 416 33.99 49.10 -16.88
N GLY A 417 33.11 48.35 -17.58
CA GLY A 417 33.39 47.85 -18.92
C GLY A 417 32.23 47.02 -19.52
N ASP A 418 31.37 47.64 -20.33
CA ASP A 418 30.47 46.91 -21.23
C ASP A 418 31.26 46.25 -22.37
N GLY A 419 30.78 45.12 -22.90
CA GLY A 419 31.34 44.56 -24.14
C GLY A 419 31.03 43.09 -24.42
N ALA A 420 29.93 42.82 -25.14
CA ALA A 420 29.86 41.62 -25.97
C ALA A 420 30.64 41.83 -27.28
N PRO A 421 31.17 40.77 -27.89
CA PRO A 421 30.57 40.40 -29.18
C PRO A 421 30.41 38.89 -29.41
N ARG A 422 29.66 38.56 -30.47
CA ARG A 422 29.63 37.23 -31.14
C ARG A 422 31.01 36.91 -31.77
N TRP A 423 31.18 35.70 -32.34
CA TRP A 423 31.46 35.46 -33.78
C TRP A 423 31.82 33.96 -34.01
N TRP A 424 30.96 33.23 -34.75
CA TRP A 424 31.34 32.14 -35.72
C TRP A 424 31.96 30.81 -35.20
N PHE A 425 32.05 29.69 -35.94
CA PHE A 425 31.22 29.02 -37.00
C PHE A 425 31.77 27.57 -37.18
N HIS A 426 31.07 26.66 -37.90
CA HIS A 426 31.52 25.30 -38.33
C HIS A 426 31.75 24.25 -37.19
N ALA A 427 31.81 22.92 -37.44
CA ALA A 427 31.19 22.04 -38.45
C ALA A 427 31.34 20.54 -38.05
N TYR A 428 30.72 19.64 -38.84
CA TYR A 428 30.91 18.17 -38.95
C TYR A 428 32.21 17.57 -38.38
N ALA A 429 32.11 16.44 -37.65
CA ALA A 429 32.35 15.08 -38.21
C ALA A 429 32.48 13.99 -37.12
N ALA A 430 31.68 12.91 -37.22
CA ALA A 430 31.95 11.51 -36.81
C ALA A 430 30.65 10.69 -36.94
#